data_AF-A0A3B3TUM7-F1
#
_entry.id   AF-A0A3B3TUM7-F1
#
_cell.length_a   1.000
_cell.length_b   1.000
_cell.length_c   1.000
_cell.angle_alpha   90.00
_cell.angle_beta   90.00
_cell.angle_gamma   90.00
#
_symmetry.space_group_name_H-M   'P 1'
#
loop_
_entity.id
_entity.type
_entity.pdbx_description
1 polymer ?
#
loop_
_entity_poly.entity_id
_entity_poly.type
_entity_poly.pdbx_seq_one_letter_code
_entity_poly.pdbx_strand_id
1 'polypeptide(L)'
;MATYNKPVGEQINEPFKGKVILSNSSLSSSSITLKNVTWADENCYVCSFNVYPDGSKRKQICLKVEGELNSSASSSDHNVRKEELSCSATGKPAPKISWNTSKLKYTEAPPTTVINSDGSITTSSNITVLVPTDWTGHVYCLVNQGLLGQRQEEFSFYSQEKEKEEGTHAGLKSLTSYHVENCVNMLC
;
A
#
# COMPACT_ATOMS: atom_id res chain seq x y z
N MET A 1 -21.41 -16.01 4.15
CA MET A 1 -21.32 -16.90 2.98
C MET A 1 -22.09 -16.25 1.83
N ALA A 2 -21.59 -16.37 0.60
CA ALA A 2 -22.26 -15.88 -0.59
C ALA A 2 -22.43 -17.04 -1.58
N THR A 3 -23.61 -17.17 -2.18
CA THR A 3 -23.98 -18.33 -3.00
C THR A 3 -24.84 -17.91 -4.19
N TYR A 4 -24.76 -18.69 -5.27
CA TYR A 4 -25.61 -18.52 -6.44
C TYR A 4 -26.19 -19.87 -6.89
N ASN A 5 -27.48 -19.88 -7.23
CA ASN A 5 -28.11 -20.99 -7.93
C ASN A 5 -29.20 -20.47 -8.89
N LYS A 6 -29.62 -21.30 -9.86
CA LYS A 6 -30.67 -20.91 -10.83
C LYS A 6 -32.04 -20.62 -10.19
N PRO A 7 -32.55 -21.44 -9.25
CA PRO A 7 -33.92 -21.25 -8.75
C PRO A 7 -34.10 -20.02 -7.85
N VAL A 8 -33.06 -19.68 -7.08
CA VAL A 8 -33.11 -18.66 -6.03
C VAL A 8 -32.31 -17.42 -6.39
N GLY A 9 -31.33 -17.55 -7.29
CA GLY A 9 -30.42 -16.49 -7.67
C GLY A 9 -29.28 -16.29 -6.67
N GLU A 10 -28.80 -15.06 -6.56
CA GLU A 10 -27.73 -14.68 -5.65
C GLU A 10 -28.25 -14.53 -4.21
N GLN A 11 -27.50 -15.07 -3.25
CA GLN A 11 -27.76 -14.92 -1.83
C GLN A 11 -26.48 -14.58 -1.08
N ILE A 12 -26.54 -13.55 -0.24
CA ILE A 12 -25.45 -13.13 0.64
C ILE A 12 -25.96 -13.14 2.07
N ASN A 13 -25.32 -13.94 2.92
CA ASN A 13 -25.71 -14.09 4.32
C ASN A 13 -24.97 -13.07 5.19
N GLU A 14 -25.61 -12.68 6.29
CA GLU A 14 -24.94 -11.93 7.36
C GLU A 14 -23.70 -12.68 7.87
N PRO A 15 -22.66 -11.97 8.32
CA PRO A 15 -22.50 -10.50 8.40
C PRO A 15 -21.98 -9.85 7.10
N PHE A 16 -22.01 -10.55 5.96
CA PHE A 16 -21.35 -10.13 4.72
C PHE A 16 -22.23 -9.29 3.79
N LYS A 17 -23.49 -9.05 4.15
CA LYS A 17 -24.39 -8.22 3.35
C LYS A 17 -23.84 -6.80 3.23
N GLY A 18 -23.89 -6.22 2.03
CA GLY A 18 -23.34 -4.90 1.74
C GLY A 18 -21.82 -4.84 1.60
N LYS A 19 -21.09 -5.76 2.25
CA LYS A 19 -19.62 -5.87 2.15
C LYS A 19 -19.17 -6.72 0.96
N VAL A 20 -19.86 -7.83 0.70
CA VAL A 20 -19.59 -8.72 -0.45
C VAL A 20 -20.57 -8.42 -1.56
N ILE A 21 -20.07 -8.43 -2.80
CA ILE A 21 -20.88 -8.37 -4.03
C ILE A 21 -20.53 -9.58 -4.88
N LEU A 22 -21.55 -10.34 -5.30
CA LEU A 22 -21.38 -11.37 -6.32
C LEU A 22 -21.41 -10.71 -7.69
N SER A 23 -20.49 -11.13 -8.56
CA SER A 23 -20.39 -10.67 -9.95
C SER A 23 -20.13 -11.88 -10.86
N ASN A 24 -20.45 -11.74 -12.14
CA ASN A 24 -20.34 -12.83 -13.12
C ASN A 24 -21.04 -14.13 -12.67
N SER A 25 -22.11 -14.04 -11.87
CA SER A 25 -22.74 -15.19 -11.20
C SER A 25 -23.35 -16.18 -12.19
N SER A 26 -22.58 -17.22 -12.52
CA SER A 26 -23.00 -18.32 -13.39
C SER A 26 -22.64 -19.66 -12.77
N LEU A 27 -23.13 -20.75 -13.36
CA LEU A 27 -22.77 -22.10 -12.90
C LEU A 27 -21.33 -22.50 -13.28
N SER A 28 -20.68 -21.75 -14.16
CA SER A 28 -19.34 -22.05 -14.71
C SER A 28 -18.26 -21.08 -14.27
N SER A 29 -18.62 -19.89 -13.81
CA SER A 29 -17.73 -18.84 -13.32
C SER A 29 -18.51 -17.94 -12.37
N SER A 30 -17.86 -17.44 -11.33
CA SER A 30 -18.46 -16.50 -10.39
C SER A 30 -17.35 -15.72 -9.68
N SER A 31 -17.40 -14.40 -9.72
CA SER A 31 -16.46 -13.56 -8.99
C SER A 31 -17.10 -12.93 -7.76
N ILE A 32 -16.28 -12.62 -6.77
CA ILE A 32 -16.71 -11.84 -5.60
C ILE A 32 -15.88 -10.57 -5.50
N THR A 33 -16.55 -9.47 -5.16
CA THR A 33 -15.91 -8.21 -4.80
C THR A 33 -16.12 -7.95 -3.32
N LEU A 34 -15.03 -7.80 -2.57
CA LEU A 34 -15.07 -7.40 -1.17
C LEU A 34 -14.80 -5.89 -1.07
N LYS A 35 -15.76 -5.15 -0.51
CA LYS A 35 -15.70 -3.71 -0.29
C LYS A 35 -15.19 -3.38 1.10
N ASN A 36 -14.60 -2.19 1.23
CA ASN A 36 -14.13 -1.63 2.51
C ASN A 36 -13.31 -2.67 3.28
N VAL A 37 -12.30 -3.22 2.59
CA VAL A 37 -11.42 -4.23 3.14
C VAL A 37 -10.66 -3.67 4.32
N THR A 38 -10.66 -4.42 5.41
CA THR A 38 -9.97 -4.11 6.66
C THR A 38 -9.01 -5.24 7.00
N TRP A 39 -8.06 -4.99 7.90
CA TRP A 39 -7.15 -6.04 8.38
C TRP A 39 -7.85 -7.28 8.97
N ALA A 40 -9.10 -7.16 9.43
CA ALA A 40 -9.88 -8.30 9.93
C ALA A 40 -10.38 -9.22 8.81
N ASP A 41 -10.34 -8.77 7.56
CA ASP A 41 -10.72 -9.56 6.38
C ASP A 41 -9.57 -10.40 5.82
N GLU A 42 -8.35 -10.23 6.36
CA GLU A 42 -7.21 -11.07 5.99
C GLU A 42 -7.49 -12.53 6.37
N ASN A 43 -7.80 -13.34 5.37
CA ASN A 43 -8.12 -14.75 5.56
C ASN A 43 -8.04 -15.51 4.22
N CYS A 44 -8.05 -16.84 4.31
CA CYS A 44 -8.22 -17.71 3.17
C CYS A 44 -9.69 -18.03 2.93
N TYR A 45 -10.20 -17.54 1.80
CA TYR A 45 -11.55 -17.78 1.31
C TYR A 45 -11.58 -19.01 0.41
N VAL A 46 -12.71 -19.73 0.44
CA VAL A 46 -12.90 -20.94 -0.36
C VAL A 46 -14.08 -20.74 -1.30
N CYS A 47 -13.81 -20.83 -2.60
CA CYS A 47 -14.82 -20.97 -3.64
C CYS A 47 -15.20 -22.45 -3.78
N SER A 48 -16.48 -22.73 -4.01
CA SER A 48 -16.98 -24.11 -4.16
C SER A 48 -18.08 -24.18 -5.21
N PHE A 49 -17.85 -24.97 -6.26
CA PHE A 49 -18.86 -25.33 -7.27
C PHE A 49 -19.33 -26.76 -7.00
N ASN A 50 -20.64 -26.93 -6.84
CA ASN A 50 -21.23 -28.26 -6.67
C ASN A 50 -21.73 -28.76 -8.03
N VAL A 51 -21.09 -29.80 -8.56
CA VAL A 51 -21.38 -30.37 -9.87
C VAL A 51 -21.89 -31.79 -9.67
N TYR A 52 -23.09 -32.10 -10.15
CA TYR A 52 -23.61 -33.47 -10.12
C TYR A 52 -23.29 -34.18 -11.44
N PRO A 53 -22.79 -35.42 -11.44
CA PRO A 53 -22.47 -36.27 -10.29
C PRO A 53 -21.05 -36.09 -9.72
N ASP A 54 -20.22 -35.24 -10.35
CA ASP A 54 -18.77 -35.10 -10.11
C ASP A 54 -18.35 -34.57 -8.72
N GLY A 55 -19.32 -34.21 -7.89
CA GLY A 55 -19.14 -33.65 -6.55
C GLY A 55 -18.73 -32.18 -6.54
N SER A 56 -18.21 -31.75 -5.40
CA SER A 56 -17.80 -30.36 -5.16
C SER A 56 -16.37 -30.12 -5.67
N LYS A 57 -16.19 -29.13 -6.55
CA LYS A 57 -14.89 -28.60 -6.96
C LYS A 57 -14.61 -27.34 -6.15
N ARG A 58 -13.48 -27.29 -5.43
CA ARG A 58 -13.13 -26.20 -4.53
C ARG A 58 -11.81 -25.56 -4.89
N LYS A 59 -11.70 -24.25 -4.65
CA LYS A 59 -10.47 -23.48 -4.81
C LYS A 59 -10.32 -22.54 -3.61
N GLN A 60 -9.14 -22.53 -3.00
CA GLN A 60 -8.81 -21.61 -1.92
C GLN A 60 -8.03 -20.41 -2.46
N ILE A 61 -8.36 -19.22 -1.98
CA ILE A 61 -7.72 -17.95 -2.32
C ILE A 61 -7.48 -17.21 -1.01
N CYS A 62 -6.24 -16.80 -0.74
CA CYS A 62 -5.91 -16.06 0.47
C CYS A 62 -5.83 -14.58 0.18
N LEU A 63 -6.67 -13.81 0.88
CA LEU A 63 -6.64 -12.36 0.85
C LEU A 63 -5.61 -11.89 1.86
N LYS A 64 -4.67 -11.06 1.42
CA LYS A 64 -3.71 -10.37 2.27
C LYS A 64 -3.98 -8.87 2.17
N VAL A 65 -4.01 -8.19 3.31
CA VAL A 65 -4.21 -6.74 3.35
C VAL A 65 -2.85 -6.07 3.38
N GLU A 66 -2.66 -5.08 2.51
CA GLU A 66 -1.45 -4.26 2.50
C GLU A 66 -1.76 -2.93 3.15
N GLY A 67 -0.84 -2.46 3.99
CA GLY A 67 -1.00 -1.18 4.67
C GLY A 67 -0.53 -0.02 3.83
N GLU A 68 -0.90 1.18 4.27
CA GLU A 68 -0.59 2.44 3.62
C GLU A 68 0.89 2.80 3.77
N LEU A 69 1.43 3.43 2.73
CA LEU A 69 2.79 3.94 2.69
C LEU A 69 2.73 5.40 2.24
N ASN A 70 3.18 6.30 3.10
CA ASN A 70 3.10 7.74 2.91
C ASN A 70 4.48 8.36 3.04
N SER A 71 4.79 9.28 2.14
CA SER A 71 6.08 9.96 2.05
C SER A 71 5.89 11.46 1.82
N SER A 72 6.68 12.28 2.51
CA SER A 72 6.63 13.73 2.35
C SER A 72 8.01 14.33 2.50
N ALA A 73 8.28 15.47 1.87
CA ALA A 73 9.47 16.23 2.20
C ALA A 73 9.27 17.74 2.21
N SER A 74 10.16 18.41 2.94
CA SER A 74 10.19 19.85 3.12
C SER A 74 11.62 20.39 3.08
N SER A 75 11.81 21.54 2.43
CA SER A 75 13.10 22.20 2.25
C SER A 75 13.28 23.40 3.19
N SER A 76 14.53 23.63 3.63
CA SER A 76 14.95 24.85 4.34
C SER A 76 16.10 25.53 3.61
N ASP A 77 16.02 26.86 3.41
CA ASP A 77 16.88 27.61 2.47
C ASP A 77 18.25 28.08 3.03
N HIS A 78 19.12 28.36 2.06
CA HIS A 78 20.38 29.11 1.98
C HIS A 78 21.70 28.31 2.16
N ASN A 79 22.39 28.13 1.03
CA ASN A 79 23.74 27.59 0.79
C ASN A 79 23.96 26.06 0.81
N VAL A 80 23.25 25.29 1.64
CA VAL A 80 23.24 23.81 1.59
C VAL A 80 21.78 23.37 1.70
N ARG A 81 21.27 22.64 0.70
CA ARG A 81 19.89 22.15 0.71
C ARG A 81 19.75 21.12 1.82
N LYS A 82 19.11 21.53 2.91
CA LYS A 82 18.66 20.64 3.98
C LYS A 82 17.24 20.24 3.64
N GLU A 83 17.06 18.96 3.39
CA GLU A 83 15.78 18.38 3.01
C GLU A 83 15.35 17.43 4.12
N GLU A 84 14.21 17.72 4.73
CA GLU A 84 13.60 16.84 5.73
C GLU A 84 12.65 15.89 5.00
N LEU A 85 13.00 14.61 4.99
CA LEU A 85 12.22 13.53 4.41
C LEU A 85 11.51 12.79 5.54
N SER A 86 10.21 12.56 5.38
CA SER A 86 9.41 11.72 6.28
C SER A 86 8.81 10.56 5.50
N CYS A 87 8.86 9.39 6.10
CA CYS A 87 8.25 8.18 5.57
C CYS A 87 7.48 7.47 6.67
N SER A 88 6.24 7.09 6.37
CA SER A 88 5.34 6.43 7.30
C SER A 88 4.71 5.22 6.64
N ALA A 89 4.76 4.08 7.31
CA ALA A 89 4.22 2.82 6.83
C ALA A 89 3.31 2.21 7.88
N THR A 90 2.16 1.68 7.46
CA THR A 90 1.23 0.94 8.33
C THR A 90 1.29 -0.55 8.01
N GLY A 91 1.23 -1.40 9.04
CA GLY A 91 1.29 -2.85 8.83
C GLY A 91 0.91 -3.69 10.04
N LYS A 92 0.74 -4.99 9.78
CA LYS A 92 0.62 -6.05 10.79
C LYS A 92 1.53 -7.22 10.37
N PRO A 93 2.66 -7.48 11.05
CA PRO A 93 3.22 -6.79 12.22
C PRO A 93 3.78 -5.40 11.89
N ALA A 94 4.34 -4.72 12.91
CA ALA A 94 4.96 -3.40 12.76
C ALA A 94 5.97 -3.37 11.59
N PRO A 95 5.80 -2.45 10.62
CA PRO A 95 6.68 -2.36 9.47
C PRO A 95 8.06 -1.85 9.88
N LYS A 96 9.09 -2.35 9.20
CA LYS A 96 10.48 -1.89 9.35
C LYS A 96 10.81 -0.91 8.23
N ILE A 97 11.23 0.30 8.59
CA ILE A 97 11.64 1.34 7.64
C ILE A 97 13.16 1.43 7.64
N SER A 98 13.77 1.49 6.47
CA SER A 98 15.17 1.81 6.25
C SER A 98 15.32 2.84 5.12
N TRP A 99 16.43 3.56 5.12
CA TRP A 99 16.70 4.61 4.13
C TRP A 99 17.89 4.24 3.24
N ASN A 100 17.75 4.48 1.95
CA ASN A 100 18.85 4.43 0.99
C ASN A 100 19.07 5.82 0.39
N THR A 101 20.09 6.51 0.88
CA THR A 101 20.38 7.91 0.55
C THR A 101 21.45 8.09 -0.53
N SER A 102 21.80 7.03 -1.27
CA SER A 102 22.80 7.12 -2.37
C SER A 102 24.13 7.81 -1.95
N LYS A 103 24.58 7.56 -0.70
CA LYS A 103 25.78 8.11 -0.05
C LYS A 103 25.71 9.57 0.40
N LEU A 104 24.55 10.21 0.35
CA LEU A 104 24.36 11.52 0.99
C LEU A 104 24.51 11.40 2.49
N LYS A 105 25.08 12.44 3.12
CA LYS A 105 25.13 12.55 4.58
C LYS A 105 23.72 12.88 5.08
N TYR A 106 23.29 12.17 6.12
CA TYR A 106 21.98 12.37 6.72
C TYR A 106 22.05 12.25 8.24
N THR A 107 21.07 12.84 8.90
CA THR A 107 20.79 12.64 10.33
C THR A 107 19.42 11.99 10.43
N GLU A 108 19.32 10.91 11.20
CA GLU A 108 18.06 10.20 11.43
C GLU A 108 17.51 10.55 12.80
N ALA A 109 16.24 10.93 12.85
CA ALA A 109 15.50 11.08 14.09
C ALA A 109 15.04 9.71 14.59
N PRO A 110 14.87 9.52 15.92
CA PRO A 110 14.32 8.27 16.44
C PRO A 110 12.97 7.95 15.79
N PRO A 111 12.78 6.72 15.27
CA PRO A 111 11.52 6.35 14.66
C PRO A 111 10.40 6.34 15.70
N THR A 112 9.20 6.72 15.28
CA THR A 112 8.00 6.70 16.12
C THR A 112 7.09 5.57 15.69
N THR A 113 6.33 5.03 16.63
CA THR A 113 5.35 3.98 16.37
C THR A 113 4.03 4.31 17.05
N VAL A 114 2.93 4.09 16.33
CA VAL A 114 1.57 4.30 16.81
C VAL A 114 0.77 3.02 16.58
N ILE A 115 0.04 2.59 17.60
CA ILE A 115 -0.90 1.47 17.50
C ILE A 115 -2.27 2.05 17.18
N ASN A 116 -2.81 1.67 16.02
CA ASN A 116 -4.11 2.14 15.54
C ASN A 116 -5.24 1.37 16.22
N SER A 117 -6.45 1.95 16.19
CA SER A 117 -7.65 1.34 16.78
C SER A 117 -8.04 -0.01 16.14
N ASP A 118 -7.67 -0.22 14.89
CA ASP A 118 -7.88 -1.47 14.17
C ASP A 118 -6.82 -2.55 14.51
N GLY A 119 -5.88 -2.24 15.41
CA GLY A 119 -4.76 -3.08 15.83
C GLY A 119 -3.58 -3.12 14.86
N SER A 120 -3.59 -2.30 13.80
CA SER A 120 -2.42 -2.12 12.93
C SER A 120 -1.39 -1.21 13.60
N ILE A 121 -0.15 -1.28 13.14
CA ILE A 121 0.94 -0.46 13.68
C ILE A 121 1.48 0.41 12.56
N THR A 122 1.49 1.72 12.79
CA THR A 122 2.11 2.70 11.91
C THR A 122 3.48 3.05 12.46
N THR A 123 4.53 2.79 11.68
CA THR A 123 5.91 3.21 11.96
C THR A 123 6.22 4.43 11.11
N SER A 124 6.78 5.48 11.70
CA SER A 124 7.23 6.67 10.97
C SER A 124 8.71 6.94 11.25
N SER A 125 9.49 7.20 10.20
CA SER A 125 10.91 7.56 10.27
C SER A 125 11.14 8.85 9.51
N ASN A 126 11.93 9.75 10.11
CA ASN A 126 12.28 11.04 9.54
C ASN A 126 13.79 11.17 9.44
N ILE A 127 14.28 11.63 8.29
CA ILE A 127 15.69 11.93 8.07
C ILE A 127 15.86 13.34 7.53
N THR A 128 16.94 13.99 7.93
CA THR A 128 17.40 15.24 7.32
C THR A 128 18.60 14.93 6.46
N VAL A 129 18.46 15.07 5.14
CA VAL A 129 19.54 14.85 4.17
C VAL A 129 20.20 16.19 3.79
N LEU A 130 21.52 16.16 3.64
CA LEU A 130 22.29 17.29 3.10
C LEU A 130 22.54 17.04 1.62
N VAL A 131 21.86 17.80 0.76
CA VAL A 131 21.93 17.64 -0.69
C VAL A 131 22.85 18.73 -1.29
N PRO A 132 23.98 18.37 -1.91
CA PRO A 132 24.79 19.31 -2.67
C PRO A 132 24.01 19.92 -3.84
N THR A 133 24.29 21.16 -4.21
CA THR A 133 23.57 21.90 -5.26
C THR A 133 23.74 21.31 -6.66
N ASP A 134 24.83 20.60 -6.90
CA ASP A 134 25.18 19.90 -8.14
C ASP A 134 24.71 18.43 -8.14
N TRP A 135 24.17 17.95 -7.03
CA TRP A 135 23.75 16.56 -6.91
C TRP A 135 22.43 16.30 -7.64
N THR A 136 22.37 15.19 -8.35
CA THR A 136 21.14 14.65 -8.95
C THR A 136 21.05 13.18 -8.62
N GLY A 137 19.89 12.74 -8.18
CA GLY A 137 19.68 11.34 -7.83
C GLY A 137 18.45 11.15 -6.97
N HIS A 138 18.40 10.00 -6.31
CA HIS A 138 17.22 9.54 -5.59
C HIS A 138 17.59 9.12 -4.17
N VAL A 139 16.69 9.41 -3.24
CA VAL A 139 16.66 8.83 -1.90
C VAL A 139 15.45 7.92 -1.83
N TYR A 140 15.63 6.71 -1.30
CA TYR A 140 14.54 5.75 -1.16
C TYR A 140 14.22 5.53 0.31
N CYS A 141 12.93 5.57 0.64
CA CYS A 141 12.42 4.94 1.85
C CYS A 141 12.05 3.48 1.51
N LEU A 142 12.66 2.53 2.19
CA LEU A 142 12.45 1.11 2.00
C LEU A 142 11.66 0.54 3.17
N VAL A 143 10.54 -0.12 2.88
CA VAL A 143 9.70 -0.77 3.88
C VAL A 143 9.87 -2.27 3.77
N ASN A 144 10.10 -2.95 4.90
CA ASN A 144 10.21 -4.40 5.01
C ASN A 144 11.24 -5.01 4.06
N GLN A 145 12.41 -4.37 3.94
CA GLN A 145 13.49 -4.79 3.05
C GLN A 145 13.88 -6.26 3.29
N GLY A 146 13.79 -7.09 2.25
CA GLY A 146 14.08 -8.53 2.32
C GLY A 146 12.98 -9.38 2.96
N LEU A 147 11.80 -8.83 3.21
CA LEU A 147 10.64 -9.50 3.81
C LEU A 147 9.41 -9.45 2.90
N LEU A 148 8.40 -10.26 3.22
CA LEU A 148 7.10 -10.23 2.52
C LEU A 148 6.42 -8.86 2.69
N GLY A 149 5.93 -8.29 1.59
CA GLY A 149 5.34 -6.95 1.59
C GLY A 149 6.38 -5.83 1.52
N GLN A 150 7.55 -6.11 0.92
CA GLN A 150 8.55 -5.09 0.62
C GLN A 150 7.97 -4.03 -0.33
N ARG A 151 8.15 -2.77 0.03
CA ARG A 151 7.73 -1.60 -0.75
C ARG A 151 8.78 -0.51 -0.67
N GLN A 152 8.74 0.44 -1.59
CA GLN A 152 9.64 1.60 -1.55
C GLN A 152 8.94 2.86 -2.04
N GLU A 153 9.33 3.99 -1.44
CA GLU A 153 9.00 5.33 -1.90
C GLU A 153 10.26 6.03 -2.37
N GLU A 154 10.13 6.84 -3.42
CA GLU A 154 11.25 7.53 -4.05
C GLU A 154 11.12 9.04 -3.87
N PHE A 155 12.21 9.68 -3.45
CA PHE A 155 12.39 11.12 -3.44
C PHE A 155 13.44 11.48 -4.50
N SER A 156 13.00 12.11 -5.58
CA SER A 156 13.89 12.55 -6.66
C SER A 156 14.41 13.96 -6.39
N PHE A 157 15.72 14.15 -6.54
CA PHE A 157 16.38 15.45 -6.42
C PHE A 157 17.15 15.77 -7.70
N TYR A 158 17.16 17.05 -8.07
CA TYR A 158 17.83 17.56 -9.26
C TYR A 158 18.83 18.65 -8.88
N SER A 159 19.86 18.82 -9.71
CA SER A 159 20.80 19.91 -9.53
C SER A 159 20.12 21.26 -9.81
N GLN A 160 20.56 22.32 -9.10
CA GLN A 160 20.08 23.69 -9.29
C GLN A 160 20.20 24.17 -10.75
N GLU A 161 21.22 23.69 -11.49
CA GLU A 161 21.43 24.03 -12.90
C GLU A 161 20.32 23.49 -13.80
N LYS A 162 19.84 22.27 -13.53
CA LYS A 162 18.72 21.67 -14.27
C LYS A 162 17.36 22.26 -13.88
N GLU A 163 17.19 22.64 -12.61
CA GLU A 163 15.96 23.32 -12.15
C GLU A 163 15.75 24.69 -12.81
N LYS A 164 16.83 25.37 -13.21
CA LYS A 164 16.76 26.65 -13.93
C LYS A 164 16.36 26.52 -15.40
N GLU A 165 16.63 25.39 -16.04
CA GLU A 165 16.26 25.14 -17.45
C GLU A 165 14.79 24.71 -17.60
N GLU A 166 14.18 24.11 -16.57
CA GLU A 166 12.82 23.55 -16.65
C GLU A 166 11.67 24.51 -16.33
N GLY A 167 11.94 25.78 -16.01
CA GLY A 167 10.94 26.85 -15.97
C GLY A 167 9.61 26.52 -15.28
N THR A 168 9.51 26.84 -13.98
CA THR A 168 8.24 27.03 -13.20
C THR A 168 7.49 25.76 -12.77
N HIS A 169 7.82 25.22 -11.59
CA HIS A 169 7.02 25.36 -10.35
C HIS A 169 7.81 24.72 -9.21
N ALA A 170 8.08 25.50 -8.16
CA ALA A 170 8.61 24.97 -6.91
C ALA A 170 7.69 23.85 -6.40
N GLY A 171 8.29 22.72 -6.05
CA GLY A 171 7.56 21.59 -5.49
C GLY A 171 8.38 20.33 -5.62
N LEU A 172 9.01 19.95 -4.51
CA LEU A 172 9.44 18.59 -4.28
C LEU A 172 8.24 17.68 -4.60
N LYS A 173 8.32 16.94 -5.73
CA LYS A 173 7.22 16.09 -6.18
C LYS A 173 7.21 14.84 -5.29
N SER A 174 6.66 14.96 -4.07
CA SER A 174 6.12 13.79 -3.39
C SER A 174 4.97 13.31 -4.28
N LEU A 175 5.16 12.14 -4.88
CA LEU A 175 4.05 11.37 -5.42
C LEU A 175 3.20 10.95 -4.23
N THR A 176 2.22 11.77 -3.84
CA THR A 176 1.12 11.28 -3.01
C THR A 176 0.45 10.17 -3.82
N SER A 177 0.73 8.92 -3.47
CA SER A 177 0.02 7.77 -4.00
C SER A 177 -1.43 7.90 -3.56
N TYR A 178 -2.29 8.34 -4.48
CA TYR A 178 -3.73 8.30 -4.29
C TYR A 178 -4.13 6.81 -4.21
N HIS A 179 -4.44 6.33 -3.01
CA HIS A 179 -5.04 5.01 -2.84
C HIS A 179 -6.34 5.10 -2.07
N VAL A 180 -7.46 5.20 -2.79
CA VAL A 180 -8.77 4.79 -2.26
C VAL A 180 -9.65 4.28 -3.41
N GLU A 181 -9.52 2.99 -3.73
CA GLU A 181 -10.66 2.15 -4.14
C GLU A 181 -10.35 0.72 -3.67
N ASN A 182 -10.59 0.46 -2.38
CA ASN A 182 -10.36 -0.86 -1.76
C ASN A 182 -11.45 -1.87 -2.15
N CYS A 183 -11.53 -2.18 -3.44
CA CYS A 183 -12.32 -3.28 -3.99
C CYS A 183 -11.37 -4.39 -4.43
N VAL A 184 -11.41 -5.53 -3.73
CA VAL A 184 -10.64 -6.72 -4.15
C VAL A 184 -11.56 -7.67 -4.90
N ASN A 185 -11.20 -8.00 -6.15
CA ASN A 185 -11.91 -8.96 -6.99
C ASN A 185 -11.25 -10.34 -6.91
N MET A 186 -11.99 -11.36 -6.46
CA MET A 186 -11.54 -12.75 -6.43
C MET A 186 -12.29 -13.56 -7.47
N LEU A 187 -11.54 -14.19 -8.39
CA LEU A 187 -12.08 -15.04 -9.45
C LEU A 187 -12.28 -16.47 -8.95
N CYS A 188 -13.55 -16.85 -8.86
CA CYS A 188 -14.00 -18.23 -8.97
C CYS A 188 -14.66 -18.45 -10.37
#